data_AF-A0AAP0N5J4-F1
#
_entry.id   AF-A0AAP0N5J4-F1
#
_cell.length_a   1.000
_cell.length_b   1.000
_cell.length_c   1.000
_cell.angle_alpha   90.00
_cell.angle_beta   90.00
_cell.angle_gamma   90.00
#
_symmetry.space_group_name_H-M   'P 1'
#
loop_
_entity.id
_entity.type
_entity.pdbx_description
1 polymer ?
#
loop_
_entity_poly.entity_id
_entity_poly.type
_entity_poly.pdbx_seq_one_letter_code
_entity_poly.pdbx_strand_id
1 'polypeptide(L)' 'MFRTVNTLTKTAIAAELSHSLSLNETAFAIGTQHGPDSLTLIKARVNTYARQVLSFSISCGKSSIYDLRGGGRQG' A
#
# COMPACT_ATOMS: atom_id res chain seq x y z
N MET A 1 11.25 -3.25 4.70
CA MET A 1 11.37 -4.67 4.30
C MET A 1 10.41 -4.98 3.18
N PHE A 2 10.87 -5.64 2.12
CA PHE A 2 10.05 -6.08 0.99
C PHE A 2 10.27 -7.58 0.79
N ARG A 3 9.19 -8.33 0.60
CA ARG A 3 9.23 -9.78 0.33
C ARG A 3 8.25 -10.14 -0.77
N THR A 4 8.78 -10.72 -1.85
CA THR A 4 7.94 -11.37 -2.86
C THR A 4 7.64 -12.79 -2.36
N VAL A 5 6.35 -13.12 -2.26
CA VAL A 5 5.89 -14.45 -1.82
C VAL A 5 5.76 -15.37 -3.03
N ASN A 6 5.22 -14.85 -4.14
CA ASN A 6 5.06 -15.60 -5.37
C ASN A 6 5.23 -14.67 -6.57
N THR A 7 6.16 -15.00 -7.45
CA THR A 7 6.46 -14.24 -8.67
C THR A 7 5.41 -14.45 -9.76
N LEU A 8 4.82 -15.66 -9.85
CA LEU A 8 3.80 -16.00 -10.84
C LEU A 8 2.51 -15.19 -10.61
N THR A 9 2.06 -15.14 -9.37
CA THR A 9 0.87 -14.36 -8.97
C THR A 9 1.24 -12.94 -8.52
N LYS A 10 2.44 -12.45 -8.85
CA LYS A 10 2.96 -11.11 -8.52
C LYS A 10 2.64 -10.67 -7.08
N THR A 11 2.66 -11.62 -6.15
CA THR A 11 2.23 -11.44 -4.77
C THR A 11 3.43 -11.01 -3.95
N ALA A 12 3.34 -9.82 -3.37
CA ALA A 12 4.40 -9.24 -2.58
C ALA A 12 3.85 -8.52 -1.35
N ILE A 13 4.66 -8.48 -0.31
CA ILE A 13 4.35 -7.81 0.95
C ILE A 13 5.49 -6.83 1.22
N ALA A 14 5.15 -5.64 1.69
CA ALA A 14 6.09 -4.60 2.05
C ALA A 14 5.73 -4.03 3.41
N ALA A 15 6.74 -3.70 4.20
CA ALA A 15 6.62 -2.89 5.40
C ALA A 15 7.72 -1.83 5.38
N GLU A 16 7.36 -0.59 5.69
CA GLU A 16 8.22 0.58 5.65
C GLU A 16 8.09 1.30 7.00
N LEU A 17 9.22 1.62 7.62
CA LEU A 17 9.30 2.42 8.83
C LEU A 17 10.20 3.61 8.51
N SER A 18 9.64 4.81 8.61
CA SER A 18 10.34 6.05 8.32
C SER A 18 10.25 6.94 9.55
N HIS A 19 11.40 7.29 10.12
CA HIS A 19 11.49 8.18 11.28
C HIS A 19 12.10 9.51 10.84
N SER A 20 11.36 10.61 10.97
CA SER A 20 11.88 11.94 10.69
C SER A 20 12.45 12.53 11.97
N LEU A 21 13.78 12.60 12.06
CA LEU A 21 14.48 13.19 13.22
C LEU A 21 14.19 14.70 13.37
N SER A 22 13.97 15.40 12.27
CA SER A 22 13.70 16.84 12.27
C SER A 22 12.28 17.19 12.75
N LEU A 23 11.31 16.30 12.55
CA LEU A 23 9.91 16.50 12.96
C LEU A 23 9.53 15.67 14.20
N ASN A 24 10.42 14.80 14.69
CA ASN A 24 10.13 13.77 15.71
C ASN A 24 8.89 12.92 15.40
N GLU A 25 8.62 12.68 14.11
CA GLU A 25 7.48 11.89 13.67
C GLU A 25 7.93 10.51 13.19
N THR A 26 7.18 9.49 13.59
CA THR A 26 7.36 8.10 13.14
C THR A 26 6.22 7.70 12.22
N ALA A 27 6.54 7.41 10.97
CA ALA A 27 5.65 6.82 9.98
C ALA A 27 5.90 5.33 9.87
N PHE A 28 4.86 4.52 10.01
CA PHE A 28 4.89 3.11 9.70
C PHE A 28 3.89 2.83 8.58
N ALA A 29 4.28 2.06 7.56
CA ALA A 29 3.40 1.65 6.49
C ALA A 29 3.54 0.16 6.21
N ILE A 30 2.42 -0.52 6.01
CA ILE A 30 2.38 -1.90 5.54
C ILE A 30 1.60 -1.92 4.23
N GLY A 31 2.07 -2.66 3.25
CA GLY A 31 1.37 -2.89 2.01
C GLY A 31 1.44 -4.33 1.54
N THR A 32 0.43 -4.73 0.80
CA THR A 32 0.37 -5.99 0.08
C THR A 32 0.00 -5.73 -1.36
N GLN A 33 0.51 -6.60 -2.22
CA GLN A 33 0.18 -6.65 -3.63
C GLN A 33 -0.16 -8.09 -3.97
N HIS A 34 -1.22 -8.29 -4.75
CA HIS A 34 -1.64 -9.59 -5.24
C HIS A 34 -2.09 -9.48 -6.70
N GLY A 35 -1.48 -10.28 -7.57
CA GLY A 35 -1.87 -10.45 -8.97
C GLY A 35 -2.56 -11.80 -9.16
N PRO A 36 -3.90 -11.87 -9.06
CA PRO A 36 -4.62 -13.13 -9.28
C PRO A 36 -4.44 -13.66 -10.71
N ASP A 37 -4.16 -12.76 -11.67
CA ASP A 37 -3.86 -13.09 -13.05
C ASP A 37 -2.79 -12.13 -13.62
N SER A 38 -2.40 -12.34 -14.89
CA SER A 38 -1.32 -11.57 -15.52
C SER A 38 -1.66 -10.09 -15.76
N LEU A 39 -2.94 -9.77 -15.89
CA LEU A 39 -3.47 -8.44 -16.21
C LEU A 39 -3.92 -7.70 -14.94
N THR A 40 -4.54 -8.38 -13.99
CA THR A 40 -5.09 -7.75 -12.78
C THR A 40 -4.03 -7.62 -11.69
N LEU A 41 -3.99 -6.45 -11.05
CA LEU A 41 -3.15 -6.19 -9.89
C LEU A 41 -3.95 -5.46 -8.81
N ILE A 42 -3.98 -6.07 -7.64
CA ILE A 42 -4.61 -5.55 -6.43
C ILE A 42 -3.50 -5.08 -5.50
N LYS A 43 -3.63 -3.86 -4.98
CA LYS A 43 -2.69 -3.29 -4.02
C LYS A 43 -3.45 -2.68 -2.84
N ALA A 44 -3.04 -3.03 -1.63
CA ALA A 44 -3.52 -2.41 -0.41
C ALA A 44 -2.33 -1.86 0.36
N ARG A 45 -2.42 -0.64 0.88
CA ARG A 45 -1.39 -0.03 1.73
C ARG A 45 -2.05 0.78 2.84
N VAL A 46 -1.61 0.54 4.06
CA VAL A 46 -1.96 1.32 5.25
C VAL A 46 -0.72 2.06 5.69
N ASN A 47 -0.86 3.33 6.06
CA ASN A 47 0.19 4.08 6.74
C ASN A 47 -0.33 4.67 8.06
N THR A 48 0.58 4.95 8.99
CA THR A 48 0.28 5.57 10.29
C THR A 48 0.69 7.03 10.34
N TYR A 49 1.33 7.56 9.29
CA TYR A 49 1.83 8.92 9.25
C TYR A 49 0.68 9.93 9.17
N ALA A 50 0.63 10.86 10.13
CA ALA A 50 -0.27 12.02 10.21
C ALA A 50 -1.80 11.75 10.19
N ARG A 51 -2.24 10.52 9.92
CA ARG A 51 -3.61 9.99 10.00
C ARG A 51 -3.57 8.66 9.32
N GLN A 52 -4.23 7.64 9.88
CA GLN A 52 -4.27 6.32 9.25
C GLN A 52 -4.86 6.44 7.84
N VAL A 53 -4.01 6.47 6.81
CA VAL A 53 -4.44 6.50 5.41
C VAL A 53 -4.44 5.07 4.92
N LEU A 54 -5.64 4.56 4.68
CA LEU A 54 -5.85 3.31 3.97
C LEU A 54 -5.97 3.63 2.49
N SER A 55 -5.11 3.03 1.68
CA SER A 55 -5.20 3.08 0.22
C SER A 55 -5.43 1.69 -0.33
N PHE A 56 -6.39 1.56 -1.23
CA PHE A 56 -6.71 0.32 -1.91
C PHE A 56 -6.87 0.62 -3.39
N SER A 57 -6.20 -0.14 -4.24
CA SER A 57 -6.29 0.04 -5.69
C SER A 57 -6.38 -1.29 -6.42
N ILE A 58 -7.19 -1.31 -7.48
CA ILE A 58 -7.28 -2.40 -8.44
C ILE A 58 -6.98 -1.83 -9.81
N SER A 59 -6.04 -2.46 -10.49
CA SER A 59 -5.66 -2.14 -11.87
C SER A 59 -5.74 -3.37 -12.75
N CYS A 60 -6.04 -3.17 -14.03
CA CYS A 60 -6.04 -4.21 -15.05
C CYS A 60 -5.21 -3.71 -16.25
N GLY A 61 -4.11 -4.40 -16.55
CA GLY A 61 -3.11 -3.98 -17.52
C GLY A 61 -2.47 -2.64 -17.11
N LYS A 62 -2.65 -1.62 -17.96
CA LYS A 62 -2.16 -0.25 -17.71
C LYS A 62 -3.22 0.66 -17.11
N SER A 63 -4.45 0.18 -16.94
CA SER A 63 -5.59 0.97 -16.50
C SER A 63 -5.83 0.79 -15.00
N SER A 64 -5.98 1.90 -14.28
CA SER A 64 -6.51 1.88 -12.92
C SER A 64 -8.03 1.80 -12.99
N ILE A 65 -8.62 0.78 -12.37
CA ILE A 65 -10.07 0.57 -12.38
C ILE A 65 -10.68 1.18 -11.11
N TYR A 66 -10.02 1.00 -9.97
CA TYR A 66 -10.44 1.56 -8.69
C TYR A 66 -9.23 2.09 -7.92
N ASP A 67 -9.33 3.30 -7.36
CA ASP A 67 -8.38 3.88 -6.40
C ASP A 67 -9.18 4.48 -5.24
N LEU A 68 -9.12 3.83 -4.09
CA LEU A 68 -9.80 4.23 -2.86
C LEU A 68 -8.74 4.74 -1.89
N ARG A 69 -8.95 5.95 -1.36
CA ARG A 69 -8.12 6.56 -0.32
C ARG A 69 -9.00 6.96 0.85
N GLY A 70 -8.87 6.25 1.97
CA GLY A 70 -9.51 6.60 3.22
C GLY A 70 -8.65 7.61 3.99
N GLY A 71 -9.22 8.77 4.30
CA GLY A 71 -8.63 9.76 5.21
C GLY A 71 -9.56 10.00 6.38
N GLY A 72 -9.05 10.01 7.62
CA GLY A 72 -9.84 10.32 8.81
C GLY A 72 -10.54 11.69 8.73
N ARG A 73 -11.61 11.92 9.49
CA ARG A 73 -12.29 13.23 9.63
C ARG A 73 -11.50 14.16 10.55
N GLN A 74 -11.23 15.41 10.13
CA GLN A 74 -10.58 16.40 11.01
C GLN A 74 -11.67 16.84 11.95
N GLY A 75 -11.47 16.61 13.24
CA GLY A 75 -12.33 17.06 14.33
C GLY A 75 -11.44 17.79 15.31
#